data_AF-A0A4U8U707-F1
#
_entry.id   AF-A0A4U8U707-F1
#
_cell.length_a   1.000
_cell.length_b   1.000
_cell.length_c   1.000
_cell.angle_alpha   90.00
_cell.angle_beta   90.00
_cell.angle_gamma   90.00
#
_symmetry.space_group_name_H-M   'P 1'
#
loop_
_entity.id
_entity.type
_entity.pdbx_description
1 polymer ?
#
loop_
_entity_poly.entity_id
_entity_poly.type
_entity_poly.pdbx_seq_one_letter_code
_entity_poly.pdbx_strand_id
1 'polypeptide(L)'
;MILQSLEVTWKPETIEKRIAEYKELAPKISQLQSTLKSLQKAELDSEASNETISALRQKLNSDYEAVVGKNGSFYTKDKKVSPRFKLFEMVDDTSFEIFALEKAPLVKNNKVVGAEKADIFTKRVSYPYVSPQSADNLHDAMHISLNETGYNDYQRIADLLGSDVDSVKKGIKALLLVLISLSISFIASLVKLISSCI
;
A
#
# COMPACT_ATOMS: atom_id res chain seq x y z
N MET A 1 -10.91 28.93 -33.68
CA MET A 1 -11.12 27.58 -33.13
C MET A 1 -11.40 27.73 -31.64
N ILE A 2 -12.66 27.65 -31.23
CA ILE A 2 -13.09 27.95 -29.86
C ILE A 2 -12.63 26.80 -28.96
N LEU A 3 -11.67 27.08 -28.08
CA LEU A 3 -11.36 26.25 -26.93
C LEU A 3 -12.58 26.30 -26.01
N GLN A 4 -13.51 25.36 -26.15
CA GLN A 4 -14.45 25.09 -25.06
C GLN A 4 -13.62 24.52 -23.91
N SER A 5 -13.28 25.38 -22.94
CA SER A 5 -12.83 24.94 -21.64
C SER A 5 -13.92 24.00 -21.10
N LEU A 6 -13.52 22.77 -20.75
CA LEU A 6 -14.39 21.80 -20.08
C LEU A 6 -14.59 22.23 -18.62
N GLU A 7 -15.11 23.44 -18.41
CA GLU A 7 -15.49 23.93 -17.10
C GLU A 7 -16.70 23.13 -16.60
N VAL A 8 -16.62 22.65 -15.36
CA VAL A 8 -17.72 21.93 -14.72
C VAL A 8 -18.80 22.96 -14.38
N THR A 9 -19.83 23.05 -15.21
CA THR A 9 -20.98 23.93 -14.97
C THR A 9 -22.05 23.21 -14.16
N TRP A 10 -22.47 23.77 -13.03
CA TRP A 10 -23.50 23.21 -12.14
C TRP A 10 -24.93 23.58 -12.56
N LYS A 11 -25.18 23.66 -13.87
CA LYS A 11 -26.54 23.87 -14.39
C LYS A 11 -27.34 22.56 -14.25
N PRO A 12 -28.65 22.61 -13.93
CA PRO A 12 -29.46 21.39 -13.72
C PRO A 12 -29.35 20.36 -14.85
N GLU A 13 -29.43 20.80 -16.10
CA GLU A 13 -29.30 19.95 -17.30
C GLU A 13 -27.95 19.21 -17.36
N THR A 14 -26.88 19.84 -16.88
CA THR A 14 -25.53 19.24 -16.83
C THR A 14 -25.42 18.22 -15.70
N ILE A 15 -26.11 18.44 -14.58
CA ILE A 15 -26.15 17.52 -13.45
C ILE A 15 -26.92 16.25 -13.83
N GLU A 16 -28.11 16.37 -14.41
CA GLU A 16 -28.92 15.24 -14.85
C GLU A 16 -28.17 14.33 -15.83
N LYS A 17 -27.51 14.95 -16.82
CA LYS A 17 -26.66 14.23 -17.77
C LYS A 17 -25.54 13.46 -17.07
N ARG A 18 -24.84 14.08 -16.12
CA ARG A 18 -23.74 13.43 -15.38
C ARG A 18 -24.23 12.28 -14.51
N ILE A 19 -25.41 12.44 -13.88
CA ILE A 19 -26.04 11.38 -13.11
C ILE A 19 -26.40 10.21 -14.02
N ALA A 20 -26.96 10.46 -15.21
CA ALA A 20 -27.27 9.42 -16.18
C ALA A 20 -26.01 8.69 -16.66
N GLU A 21 -24.96 9.42 -17.02
CA GLU A 21 -23.66 8.85 -17.41
C GLU A 21 -23.05 8.00 -16.30
N TYR A 22 -23.13 8.46 -15.05
CA TYR A 22 -22.62 7.72 -13.90
C TYR A 22 -23.44 6.47 -13.59
N LYS A 23 -24.77 6.50 -13.73
CA LYS A 23 -25.62 5.31 -13.54
C LYS A 23 -25.21 4.16 -14.47
N GLU A 24 -24.85 4.46 -15.71
CA GLU A 24 -24.34 3.47 -16.67
C GLU A 24 -22.92 2.99 -16.34
N LEU A 25 -22.10 3.86 -15.75
CA LEU A 25 -20.70 3.59 -15.43
C LEU A 25 -20.53 2.84 -14.11
N ALA A 26 -21.40 3.10 -13.12
CA ALA A 26 -21.28 2.62 -11.75
C ALA A 26 -21.19 1.09 -11.64
N PRO A 27 -21.97 0.27 -12.39
CA PRO A 27 -21.82 -1.18 -12.35
C PRO A 27 -20.43 -1.64 -12.80
N LYS A 28 -19.85 -0.98 -13.81
CA LYS A 28 -18.51 -1.31 -14.32
C LYS A 28 -17.42 -0.95 -13.33
N ILE A 29 -17.55 0.21 -12.68
CA ILE A 29 -16.64 0.63 -11.61
C ILE A 29 -16.74 -0.33 -10.42
N SER A 30 -17.95 -0.71 -10.00
CA SER A 30 -18.15 -1.66 -8.91
C SER A 30 -17.52 -3.03 -9.22
N GLN A 31 -17.67 -3.49 -10.47
CA GLN A 31 -17.02 -4.71 -10.93
C GLN A 31 -15.49 -4.61 -10.89
N LEU A 32 -14.93 -3.48 -11.33
CA LEU A 32 -13.50 -3.21 -11.26
C LEU A 32 -13.00 -3.17 -9.80
N GLN A 33 -13.70 -2.50 -8.89
CA GLN A 33 -13.40 -2.46 -7.46
C GLN A 33 -13.42 -3.88 -6.85
N SER A 34 -14.43 -4.68 -7.17
CA SER A 34 -14.54 -6.06 -6.70
C SER A 34 -13.37 -6.92 -7.16
N THR A 35 -12.98 -6.81 -8.43
CA THR A 35 -11.83 -7.53 -8.98
C THR A 35 -10.51 -7.07 -8.37
N LEU A 36 -10.34 -5.76 -8.16
CA LEU A 36 -9.16 -5.20 -7.49
C LEU A 36 -9.00 -5.77 -6.07
N LYS A 37 -10.08 -5.74 -5.27
CA LYS A 37 -10.09 -6.29 -3.90
C LYS A 37 -9.81 -7.79 -3.90
N SER A 38 -10.36 -8.53 -4.86
CA SER A 38 -10.11 -9.96 -5.00
C SER A 38 -8.65 -10.26 -5.33
N LEU A 39 -8.04 -9.46 -6.23
CA LEU A 39 -6.62 -9.58 -6.55
C LEU A 39 -5.72 -9.23 -5.36
N GLN A 40 -5.99 -8.12 -4.67
CA GLN A 40 -5.23 -7.73 -3.47
C GLN A 40 -5.29 -8.80 -2.39
N LYS A 41 -6.46 -9.40 -2.16
CA LYS A 41 -6.62 -10.51 -1.23
C LYS A 41 -5.81 -11.73 -1.66
N ALA A 42 -5.88 -12.12 -2.93
CA ALA A 42 -5.11 -13.24 -3.46
C ALA A 42 -3.59 -12.99 -3.41
N GLU A 43 -3.14 -11.75 -3.60
CA GLU A 43 -1.72 -11.40 -3.48
C GLU A 43 -1.18 -11.53 -2.05
N LEU A 44 -2.04 -11.38 -1.04
CA LEU A 44 -1.70 -11.54 0.38
C LEU A 44 -1.90 -12.96 0.91
N ASP A 45 -2.50 -13.85 0.13
CA ASP A 45 -2.77 -15.24 0.49
C ASP A 45 -1.56 -16.13 0.13
N SER A 46 -1.05 -16.88 1.11
CA SER A 46 0.08 -17.80 0.93
C SER A 46 -0.30 -19.00 0.06
N GLU A 47 -1.58 -19.37 0.04
CA GLU A 47 -2.09 -20.54 -0.68
C GLU A 47 -2.59 -20.19 -2.09
N ALA A 48 -2.65 -18.89 -2.42
CA ALA A 48 -3.09 -18.46 -3.73
C ALA A 48 -2.07 -18.82 -4.82
N SER A 49 -2.51 -19.66 -5.76
CA SER A 49 -1.69 -20.08 -6.89
C SER A 49 -1.37 -18.92 -7.84
N ASN A 50 -0.25 -19.03 -8.55
CA ASN A 50 0.14 -18.04 -9.56
C ASN A 50 -0.87 -17.95 -10.71
N GLU A 51 -1.54 -19.06 -11.05
CA GLU A 51 -2.58 -19.12 -12.07
C GLU A 51 -3.81 -18.31 -11.64
N THR A 52 -4.23 -18.44 -10.38
CA THR A 52 -5.36 -17.68 -9.81
C THR A 52 -5.10 -16.18 -9.88
N ILE A 53 -3.90 -15.76 -9.48
CA ILE A 53 -3.48 -14.36 -9.51
C ILE A 53 -3.38 -13.85 -10.95
N SER A 54 -2.84 -14.65 -11.87
CA SER A 54 -2.78 -14.32 -13.29
C SER A 54 -4.18 -14.13 -13.88
N ALA A 55 -5.13 -15.02 -13.58
CA ALA A 55 -6.51 -14.91 -14.03
C ALA A 55 -7.19 -13.64 -13.49
N LEU A 56 -6.98 -13.30 -12.21
CA LEU A 56 -7.48 -12.07 -11.61
C LEU A 56 -6.85 -10.82 -12.24
N ARG A 57 -5.57 -10.83 -12.61
CA ARG A 57 -4.94 -9.72 -13.35
C ARG A 57 -5.54 -9.54 -14.75
N GLN A 58 -5.75 -10.63 -15.47
CA GLN A 58 -6.40 -10.57 -16.79
C GLN A 58 -7.82 -10.00 -16.67
N LYS A 59 -8.57 -10.44 -15.65
CA LYS A 59 -9.89 -9.91 -15.36
C LYS A 59 -9.85 -8.43 -14.97
N LEU A 60 -8.89 -8.01 -14.13
CA LEU A 60 -8.68 -6.62 -13.75
C LEU A 60 -8.44 -5.75 -14.99
N ASN A 61 -7.60 -6.23 -15.91
CA ASN A 61 -7.33 -5.54 -17.17
C ASN A 61 -8.60 -5.39 -18.03
N SER A 62 -9.39 -6.46 -18.14
CA SER A 62 -10.66 -6.44 -18.88
C SER A 62 -11.66 -5.47 -18.26
N ASP A 63 -11.83 -5.51 -16.93
CA ASP A 63 -12.75 -4.62 -16.21
C ASP A 63 -12.30 -3.16 -16.31
N TYR A 64 -10.99 -2.90 -16.25
CA TYR A 64 -10.40 -1.58 -16.46
C TYR A 64 -10.71 -1.06 -17.87
N GLU A 65 -10.46 -1.86 -18.90
CA GLU A 65 -10.76 -1.47 -20.29
C GLU A 65 -12.27 -1.29 -20.54
N ALA A 66 -13.14 -1.98 -19.81
CA ALA A 66 -14.59 -1.75 -19.87
C ALA A 66 -15.00 -0.36 -19.31
N VAL A 67 -14.22 0.18 -18.36
CA VAL A 67 -14.47 1.48 -17.70
C VAL A 67 -13.89 2.63 -18.52
N VAL A 68 -12.59 2.56 -18.87
CA VAL A 68 -11.88 3.66 -19.56
C VAL A 68 -11.89 3.54 -21.09
N GLY A 69 -12.08 2.33 -21.63
CA GLY A 69 -11.86 1.99 -23.04
C GLY A 69 -10.42 1.56 -23.32
N LYS A 70 -10.21 0.77 -24.38
CA LYS A 70 -8.91 0.14 -24.73
C LYS A 70 -7.72 1.11 -24.79
N ASN A 71 -7.95 2.35 -25.22
CA ASN A 71 -6.95 3.43 -25.31
C ASN A 71 -7.36 4.65 -24.46
N GLY A 72 -8.14 4.42 -23.41
CA GLY A 72 -8.61 5.46 -22.50
C GLY A 72 -7.68 5.69 -21.32
N SER A 73 -8.05 6.67 -20.51
CA SER A 73 -7.42 6.98 -19.22
C SER A 73 -8.45 7.64 -18.32
N PHE A 74 -8.28 7.49 -17.00
CA PHE A 74 -9.01 8.28 -16.00
C PHE A 74 -8.64 9.76 -16.06
N TYR A 75 -7.46 10.09 -16.59
CA TYR A 75 -6.90 11.43 -16.58
C TYR A 75 -6.95 12.11 -17.96
N THR A 76 -7.05 13.44 -17.94
CA THR A 76 -6.81 14.29 -19.10
C THR A 76 -5.31 14.39 -19.37
N LYS A 77 -4.94 14.95 -20.53
CA LYS A 77 -3.53 15.24 -20.88
C LYS A 77 -2.79 16.10 -19.84
N ASP A 78 -3.53 16.90 -19.07
CA ASP A 78 -2.99 17.80 -18.03
C ASP A 78 -2.96 17.11 -16.65
N LYS A 79 -3.08 15.78 -16.62
CA LYS A 79 -3.08 14.92 -15.41
C LYS A 79 -4.19 15.24 -14.40
N LYS A 80 -5.30 15.81 -14.87
CA LYS A 80 -6.51 16.04 -14.06
C LYS A 80 -7.49 14.90 -14.28
N VAL A 81 -8.30 14.55 -13.28
CA VAL A 81 -9.39 13.58 -13.48
C VAL A 81 -10.32 14.06 -14.60
N SER A 82 -10.61 13.17 -15.55
CA SER A 82 -11.47 13.47 -16.68
C SER A 82 -12.88 13.84 -16.20
N PRO A 83 -13.56 14.83 -16.83
CA PRO A 83 -14.92 15.22 -16.46
C PRO A 83 -15.92 14.06 -16.39
N ARG A 84 -15.68 12.97 -17.14
CA ARG A 84 -16.46 11.73 -17.12
C ARG A 84 -16.43 11.02 -15.76
N PHE A 85 -15.31 11.08 -15.05
CA PHE A 85 -15.12 10.42 -13.75
C PHE A 85 -15.24 11.39 -12.57
N LYS A 86 -15.56 12.67 -12.83
CA LYS A 86 -15.59 13.69 -11.78
C LYS A 86 -16.66 13.43 -10.73
N LEU A 87 -17.82 12.89 -11.12
CA LEU A 87 -18.86 12.53 -10.17
C LEU A 87 -18.43 11.37 -9.29
N PHE A 88 -17.80 10.33 -9.87
CA PHE A 88 -17.23 9.21 -9.12
C PHE A 88 -16.19 9.67 -8.09
N GLU A 89 -15.25 10.54 -8.49
CA GLU A 89 -14.27 11.16 -7.59
C GLU A 89 -14.91 11.90 -6.41
N MET A 90 -16.09 12.49 -6.61
CA MET A 90 -16.78 13.27 -5.58
C MET A 90 -17.63 12.43 -4.62
N VAL A 91 -18.20 11.32 -5.10
CA VAL A 91 -19.21 10.55 -4.34
C VAL A 91 -18.66 9.27 -3.72
N ASP A 92 -17.53 8.76 -4.20
CA ASP A 92 -16.92 7.52 -3.71
C ASP A 92 -15.58 7.84 -3.02
N ASP A 93 -15.53 7.56 -1.71
CA ASP A 93 -14.37 7.79 -0.85
C ASP A 93 -13.22 6.82 -1.13
N THR A 94 -13.48 5.72 -1.84
CA THR A 94 -12.49 4.74 -2.32
C THR A 94 -12.05 4.98 -3.77
N SER A 95 -12.53 6.06 -4.41
CA SER A 95 -12.21 6.37 -5.81
C SER A 95 -10.70 6.46 -6.09
N PHE A 96 -9.90 6.86 -5.11
CA PHE A 96 -8.44 6.92 -5.21
C PHE A 96 -7.79 5.56 -5.52
N GLU A 97 -8.37 4.45 -5.05
CA GLU A 97 -7.85 3.09 -5.31
C GLU A 97 -7.96 2.74 -6.80
N ILE A 98 -9.06 3.16 -7.43
CA ILE A 98 -9.30 2.94 -8.86
C ILE A 98 -8.42 3.86 -9.71
N PHE A 99 -8.28 5.12 -9.31
CA PHE A 99 -7.41 6.04 -10.03
C PHE A 99 -5.92 5.67 -9.94
N ALA A 100 -5.50 5.04 -8.84
CA ALA A 100 -4.14 4.51 -8.66
C ALA A 100 -3.78 3.35 -9.62
N LEU A 101 -4.72 2.83 -10.40
CA LEU A 101 -4.45 1.88 -11.49
C LEU A 101 -3.67 2.50 -12.65
N GLU A 102 -3.53 3.82 -12.69
CA GLU A 102 -2.75 4.56 -13.68
C GLU A 102 -1.65 5.38 -13.01
N LYS A 103 -0.41 5.28 -13.52
CA LYS A 103 0.71 6.14 -13.12
C LYS A 103 0.64 7.50 -13.81
N ALA A 104 0.30 7.50 -15.09
CA ALA A 104 0.15 8.70 -15.91
C ALA A 104 -0.67 8.44 -17.19
N PRO A 105 -1.36 9.46 -17.73
CA PRO A 105 -1.94 9.38 -19.07
C PRO A 105 -0.84 9.39 -20.14
N LEU A 106 -0.99 8.57 -21.18
CA LEU A 106 -0.14 8.60 -22.36
C LEU A 106 -0.69 9.61 -23.35
N VAL A 107 0.12 10.59 -23.75
CA VAL A 107 -0.30 11.69 -24.63
C VAL A 107 0.51 11.69 -25.93
N LYS A 108 -0.19 11.69 -27.07
CA LYS A 108 0.39 11.85 -28.41
C LYS A 108 -0.39 12.91 -29.19
N ASN A 109 0.30 13.86 -29.81
CA ASN A 109 -0.31 14.95 -30.58
C ASN A 109 -1.41 15.69 -29.80
N ASN A 110 -1.14 16.01 -28.53
CA ASN A 110 -2.05 16.72 -27.62
C ASN A 110 -3.37 15.96 -27.32
N LYS A 111 -3.40 14.64 -27.56
CA LYS A 111 -4.54 13.75 -27.28
C LYS A 111 -4.10 12.60 -26.39
N VAL A 112 -4.96 12.19 -25.47
CA VAL A 112 -4.77 10.98 -24.66
C VAL A 112 -4.95 9.76 -25.57
N VAL A 113 -3.99 8.84 -25.52
CA VAL A 113 -3.97 7.61 -26.34
C VAL A 113 -3.86 6.34 -25.48
N GLY A 114 -3.98 6.47 -24.16
CA GLY A 114 -3.93 5.39 -23.19
C GLY A 114 -3.43 5.88 -21.84
N ALA A 115 -3.02 4.94 -21.00
CA ALA A 115 -2.40 5.20 -19.71
C ALA A 115 -1.20 4.26 -19.47
N GLU A 116 -0.21 4.76 -18.73
CA GLU A 116 0.79 3.92 -18.10
C GLU A 116 0.15 3.19 -16.92
N LYS A 117 -0.13 1.90 -17.10
CA LYS A 117 -0.79 1.06 -16.09
C LYS A 117 0.11 0.82 -14.88
N ALA A 118 -0.50 0.70 -13.71
CA ALA A 118 0.19 0.38 -12.46
C ALA A 118 0.79 -1.04 -12.49
N ASP A 119 1.75 -1.29 -11.59
CA ASP A 119 2.50 -2.55 -11.55
C ASP A 119 1.62 -3.78 -11.28
N ILE A 120 0.49 -3.58 -10.59
CA ILE A 120 -0.48 -4.63 -10.23
C ILE A 120 -1.03 -5.39 -11.45
N PHE A 121 -1.03 -4.79 -12.64
CA PHE A 121 -1.45 -5.45 -13.88
C PHE A 121 -0.43 -6.47 -14.40
N THR A 122 0.82 -6.42 -13.95
CA THR A 122 1.93 -7.19 -14.56
C THR A 122 2.69 -8.05 -13.57
N LYS A 123 2.78 -7.64 -12.30
CA LYS A 123 3.53 -8.35 -11.26
C LYS A 123 2.85 -8.23 -9.91
N ARG A 124 3.27 -9.10 -8.98
CA ARG A 124 2.79 -9.11 -7.59
C ARG A 124 3.33 -7.87 -6.88
N VAL A 125 2.44 -7.08 -6.30
CA VAL A 125 2.78 -5.83 -5.58
C VAL A 125 2.66 -5.99 -4.07
N SER A 126 1.83 -6.92 -3.61
CA SER A 126 1.72 -7.33 -2.20
C SER A 126 2.13 -8.78 -2.03
N TYR A 127 2.88 -9.11 -0.99
CA TYR A 127 3.32 -10.48 -0.72
C TYR A 127 2.75 -10.95 0.63
N PRO A 128 2.43 -12.25 0.77
CA PRO A 128 2.03 -12.81 2.06
C PRO A 128 3.14 -12.57 3.07
N TYR A 129 2.75 -12.24 4.31
CA TYR A 129 3.70 -12.14 5.40
C TYR A 129 4.31 -13.52 5.67
N VAL A 130 5.63 -13.61 5.61
CA VAL A 130 6.38 -14.80 6.02
C VAL A 130 7.00 -14.49 7.37
N SER A 131 6.55 -15.18 8.41
CA SER A 131 7.10 -15.02 9.75
C SER A 131 8.60 -15.36 9.76
N PRO A 132 9.47 -14.53 10.36
CA PRO A 132 10.88 -14.83 10.50
C PRO A 132 11.10 -16.19 11.16
N GLN A 133 11.99 -17.00 10.59
CA GLN A 133 12.32 -18.31 11.14
C GLN A 133 13.60 -18.30 11.97
N SER A 134 14.40 -17.23 11.87
CA SER A 134 15.65 -17.07 12.61
C SER A 134 15.94 -15.59 12.89
N ALA A 135 16.82 -15.34 13.85
CA ALA A 135 17.38 -14.04 14.14
C ALA A 135 18.89 -14.16 14.41
N ASP A 136 19.67 -13.17 13.96
CA ASP A 136 21.13 -13.20 14.09
C ASP A 136 21.61 -12.97 15.53
N ASN A 137 20.80 -12.27 16.33
CA ASN A 137 21.13 -11.92 17.70
C ASN A 137 19.87 -11.72 18.56
N LEU A 138 20.10 -11.69 19.87
CA LEU A 138 19.03 -11.59 20.87
C LEU A 138 18.17 -10.34 20.72
N HIS A 139 18.77 -9.21 20.33
CA HIS A 139 18.04 -7.95 20.19
C HIS A 139 17.05 -8.03 19.02
N ASP A 140 17.47 -8.57 17.88
CA ASP A 140 16.59 -8.75 16.72
C ASP A 140 15.48 -9.77 17.02
N ALA A 141 15.81 -10.87 17.70
CA ALA A 141 14.82 -11.85 18.15
C ALA A 141 13.76 -11.23 19.09
N MET A 142 14.18 -10.36 20.01
CA MET A 142 13.27 -9.63 20.90
C MET A 142 12.35 -8.70 20.11
N HIS A 143 12.86 -7.94 19.14
CA HIS A 143 12.03 -7.07 18.29
C HIS A 143 11.02 -7.86 17.46
N ILE A 144 11.43 -8.99 16.89
CA ILE A 144 10.53 -9.88 16.15
C ILE A 144 9.40 -10.37 17.07
N SER A 145 9.75 -10.90 18.25
CA SER A 145 8.75 -11.33 19.22
C SER A 145 7.79 -10.20 19.61
N LEU A 146 8.32 -9.00 19.89
CA LEU A 146 7.52 -7.86 20.30
C LEU A 146 6.52 -7.45 19.20
N ASN A 147 6.96 -7.47 17.94
CA ASN A 147 6.11 -7.17 16.79
C ASN A 147 5.04 -8.25 16.54
N GLU A 148 5.33 -9.53 16.82
CA GLU A 148 4.41 -10.64 16.59
C GLU A 148 3.41 -10.85 17.73
N THR A 149 3.82 -10.66 18.99
CA THR A 149 3.02 -11.02 20.17
C THR A 149 2.67 -9.84 21.08
N GLY A 150 3.30 -8.68 20.88
CA GLY A 150 3.15 -7.51 21.75
C GLY A 150 3.95 -7.58 23.06
N TYR A 151 4.73 -8.64 23.28
CA TYR A 151 5.61 -8.80 24.44
C TYR A 151 6.85 -9.65 24.08
N ASN A 152 7.81 -9.72 25.00
CA ASN A 152 8.97 -10.61 24.83
C ASN A 152 8.57 -12.03 25.22
N ASP A 153 8.11 -12.80 24.25
CA ASP A 153 7.84 -14.24 24.38
C ASP A 153 9.17 -15.00 24.33
N TYR A 154 9.58 -15.54 25.48
CA TYR A 154 10.86 -16.23 25.60
C TYR A 154 10.94 -17.50 24.76
N GLN A 155 9.82 -18.20 24.53
CA GLN A 155 9.83 -19.39 23.70
C GLN A 155 10.06 -19.00 22.25
N ARG A 156 9.35 -17.98 21.77
CA ARG A 156 9.53 -17.46 20.41
C ARG A 156 10.96 -16.96 20.16
N ILE A 157 11.53 -16.23 21.11
CA ILE A 157 12.92 -15.75 21.05
C ILE A 157 13.90 -16.93 21.01
N ALA A 158 13.66 -17.97 21.82
CA ALA A 158 14.48 -19.17 21.85
C ALA A 158 14.47 -19.90 20.50
N ASP A 159 13.28 -20.06 19.91
CA ASP A 159 13.09 -20.68 18.60
C ASP A 159 13.82 -19.90 17.49
N LEU A 160 13.70 -18.56 17.47
CA LEU A 160 14.39 -17.69 16.51
C LEU A 160 15.93 -17.77 16.61
N LEU A 161 16.45 -18.02 17.81
CA LEU A 161 17.90 -18.12 18.05
C LEU A 161 18.43 -19.56 17.96
N GLY A 162 17.56 -20.55 17.80
CA GLY A 162 17.93 -21.97 17.89
C GLY A 162 18.54 -22.33 19.25
N SER A 163 18.04 -21.73 20.33
CA SER A 163 18.57 -21.87 21.70
C SER A 163 17.49 -22.32 22.69
N ASP A 164 17.84 -22.56 23.94
CA ASP A 164 16.87 -22.85 25.00
C ASP A 164 16.42 -21.58 25.75
N VAL A 165 15.24 -21.65 26.37
CA VAL A 165 14.61 -20.52 27.09
C VAL A 165 15.47 -19.99 28.25
N ASP A 166 16.24 -20.83 28.93
CA ASP A 166 17.07 -20.39 30.06
C ASP A 166 18.30 -19.61 29.58
N SER A 167 18.89 -20.04 28.46
CA SER A 167 19.92 -19.27 27.74
C SER A 167 19.40 -17.89 27.31
N VAL A 168 18.17 -17.80 26.79
CA VAL A 168 17.52 -16.54 26.44
C VAL A 168 17.34 -15.64 27.67
N LYS A 169 16.76 -16.15 28.75
CA LYS A 169 16.57 -15.38 30.01
C LYS A 169 17.89 -14.84 30.54
N LYS A 170 18.96 -15.64 30.47
CA LYS A 170 20.30 -15.24 30.89
C LYS A 170 20.86 -14.14 29.98
N GLY A 171 20.67 -14.26 28.67
CA GLY A 171 21.06 -13.25 27.69
C GLY A 171 20.36 -11.91 27.92
N ILE A 172 19.03 -11.93 28.13
CA ILE A 172 18.23 -10.72 28.44
C ILE A 172 18.67 -10.13 29.78
N LYS A 173 18.91 -11.01 30.77
CA LYS A 173 19.71 -10.82 31.99
C LYS A 173 20.86 -9.85 31.78
N ALA A 174 21.81 -10.33 30.97
CA ALA A 174 23.07 -9.65 30.70
C ALA A 174 22.85 -8.33 29.94
N LEU A 175 21.97 -8.31 28.94
CA LEU A 175 21.68 -7.12 28.14
C LEU A 175 21.16 -5.96 29.00
N LEU A 176 20.20 -6.23 29.90
CA LEU A 176 19.69 -5.26 30.87
C LEU A 176 20.80 -4.72 31.78
N LEU A 177 21.69 -5.60 32.27
CA LEU A 177 22.79 -5.20 33.13
C LEU A 177 23.78 -4.28 32.41
N VAL A 178 24.08 -4.57 31.14
CA VAL A 178 24.94 -3.75 30.29
C VAL A 178 24.32 -2.37 30.06
N LEU A 179 23.03 -2.30 29.71
CA LEU A 179 22.33 -1.03 29.50
C LEU A 179 22.31 -0.16 30.78
N ILE A 180 22.10 -0.77 31.94
CA ILE A 180 22.18 -0.07 33.23
C ILE A 180 23.60 0.43 33.48
N SER A 181 24.64 -0.38 33.23
CA SER A 181 26.03 0.04 33.44
C SER A 181 26.47 1.18 32.50
N LEU A 182 26.02 1.18 31.25
CA LEU A 182 26.29 2.22 30.26
C LEU A 182 25.63 3.54 30.65
N SER A 183 24.37 3.50 31.07
CA SER A 183 23.66 4.71 31.53
C SER A 183 24.31 5.33 32.77
N ILE A 184 24.73 4.51 33.75
CA ILE A 184 25.47 4.99 34.93
C ILE A 184 26.80 5.63 34.52
N SER A 185 27.55 5.00 33.62
CA SER A 185 28.85 5.51 33.14
C SER A 185 28.72 6.83 32.36
N PHE A 186 27.65 6.95 31.57
CA PHE A 186 27.32 8.18 30.85
C PHE A 186 26.97 9.31 31.82
N ILE A 187 26.12 9.05 32.82
CA ILE A 187 25.77 10.02 33.88
C ILE A 187 27.03 10.45 34.65
N ALA A 188 27.89 9.51 35.05
CA ALA A 188 29.12 9.82 35.76
C ALA A 188 30.10 10.70 34.94
N SER A 189 30.17 10.48 33.63
CA SER A 189 30.98 11.31 32.72
C SER A 189 30.38 12.70 32.58
N LEU A 190 29.06 12.82 32.49
CA LEU A 190 28.34 14.09 32.42
C LEU A 190 28.53 14.91 33.70
N VAL A 191 28.46 14.27 34.87
CA VAL A 191 28.71 14.92 36.18
C VAL A 191 30.15 15.43 36.27
N LYS A 192 31.15 14.63 35.86
CA LYS A 192 32.56 15.09 35.83
C LYS A 192 32.76 16.29 34.91
N LEU A 193 32.12 16.28 33.74
CA LEU A 193 32.20 17.39 32.78
C LEU A 193 31.59 18.69 33.36
N ILE A 194 30.43 18.58 34.02
CA ILE A 194 29.78 19.71 34.69
C ILE A 194 30.66 20.25 35.83
N SER A 195 31.21 19.37 36.67
CA SER A 195 32.09 19.77 37.77
C SER A 195 33.43 20.36 37.33
N SER A 196 33.89 20.11 36.10
CA SER A 196 35.09 20.75 35.54
C SER A 196 34.85 22.12 34.90
N CYS A 197 33.59 22.50 34.69
CA CYS A 197 33.19 23.79 34.12
C CYS A 197 32.77 24.83 35.18
N ILE A 198 32.72 24.44 36.46
CA ILE A 198 32.45 25.29 37.64
C ILE A 198 33.76 25.46 38.40
#